data_AF-A0A0C1DRG4-F1
#
_entry.id   AF-A0A0C1DRG4-F1
#
_cell.length_a   1.000
_cell.length_b   1.000
_cell.length_c   1.000
_cell.angle_alpha   90.00
_cell.angle_beta   90.00
_cell.angle_gamma   90.00
#
_symmetry.space_group_name_H-M   'P 1'
#
loop_
_entity.id
_entity.type
_entity.pdbx_description
1 polymer ?
#
loop_
_entity_poly.entity_id
_entity_poly.type
_entity_poly.pdbx_seq_one_letter_code
_entity_poly.pdbx_strand_id
1 'polypeptide(L)' 'MTMQEVDELEEWFKNVELPKPPVMLFPGTQIADVDKFLEAQFTSLRVDPNSKPNAPILYRLKAFKLLIESNL' A
#
# COMPACT_ATOMS: atom_id res chain seq x y z
N MET A 1 9.94 3.51 9.95
CA MET A 1 9.47 2.13 9.78
C MET A 1 10.71 1.26 9.61
N THR A 2 10.77 0.11 10.25
CA THR A 2 11.86 -0.86 10.09
C THR A 2 11.64 -1.70 8.83
N MET A 3 12.66 -2.43 8.37
CA MET A 3 12.47 -3.36 7.25
C MET A 3 11.47 -4.48 7.62
N GLN A 4 11.51 -4.95 8.87
CA GLN A 4 10.55 -5.93 9.37
C GLN A 4 9.10 -5.43 9.25
N GLU A 5 8.83 -4.17 9.60
CA GLU A 5 7.50 -3.58 9.46
C GLU A 5 7.06 -3.45 7.99
N VAL A 6 8.00 -3.29 7.04
CA VAL A 6 7.69 -3.35 5.59
C VAL A 6 7.24 -4.76 5.21
N ASP A 7 8.00 -5.77 5.62
CA ASP A 7 7.75 -7.17 5.30
C ASP A 7 6.41 -7.64 5.89
N GLU A 8 6.11 -7.28 7.14
CA GLU A 8 4.83 -7.56 7.80
C GLU A 8 3.66 -6.90 7.06
N LEU A 9 3.82 -5.66 6.60
CA LEU A 9 2.80 -4.96 5.83
C LEU A 9 2.58 -5.59 4.45
N GLU A 10 3.65 -6.00 3.78
CA GLU A 10 3.58 -6.67 2.49
C GLU A 10 2.88 -8.04 2.61
N GLU A 11 3.22 -8.80 3.64
CA GLU A 11 2.60 -10.10 3.93
C GLU A 11 1.11 -9.94 4.24
N TRP A 12 0.72 -8.88 4.96
CA TRP A 12 -0.68 -8.58 5.21
C TRP A 12 -1.47 -8.39 3.90
N PHE A 13 -0.94 -7.64 2.94
CA PHE A 13 -1.61 -7.43 1.64
C PHE A 13 -1.69 -8.69 0.78
N LYS A 14 -0.79 -9.68 0.97
CA LYS A 14 -0.85 -10.97 0.26
C LYS A 14 -1.93 -11.90 0.79
N ASN A 15 -2.33 -11.75 2.04
CA ASN A 15 -3.24 -12.66 2.74
C ASN A 15 -4.67 -12.11 2.90
N VAL A 16 -4.91 -10.86 2.53
CA VAL A 16 -6.23 -10.23 2.59
C VAL A 16 -6.97 -10.32 1.25
N GLU A 17 -8.30 -10.35 1.28
CA GLU A 17 -9.08 -10.18 0.06
C GLU A 17 -8.93 -8.74 -0.44
N LEU A 18 -8.31 -8.58 -1.61
CA LEU A 18 -8.11 -7.28 -2.22
C LEU A 18 -9.38 -6.82 -2.96
N PRO A 19 -9.77 -5.55 -2.83
CA PRO A 19 -10.93 -5.01 -3.52
C PRO A 19 -10.71 -5.02 -5.04
N LYS A 20 -11.77 -5.30 -5.80
CA LYS A 20 -11.71 -5.30 -7.26
C LYS A 20 -11.49 -3.88 -7.78
N PRO A 21 -10.54 -3.67 -8.71
CA PRO A 21 -10.38 -2.37 -9.33
C PRO A 21 -11.59 -2.01 -10.21
N PRO A 22 -11.86 -0.70 -10.39
CA PRO A 22 -11.08 0.41 -9.87
C PRO A 22 -11.38 0.74 -8.40
N VAL A 23 -10.33 1.05 -7.63
CA VAL A 23 -10.47 1.47 -6.22
C VAL A 23 -10.19 2.95 -6.10
N MET A 24 -11.16 3.70 -5.58
CA MET A 24 -10.94 5.11 -5.22
C MET A 24 -10.21 5.18 -3.88
N LEU A 25 -8.93 5.55 -3.89
CA LEU A 25 -8.14 5.69 -2.66
C LEU A 25 -8.37 7.06 -2.00
N PHE A 26 -8.33 8.11 -2.82
CA PHE A 26 -8.62 9.49 -2.43
C PHE A 26 -9.42 10.17 -3.54
N PRO A 27 -10.06 11.32 -3.26
CA PRO A 27 -10.60 12.17 -4.31
C PRO A 27 -9.52 12.46 -5.37
N GLY A 28 -9.76 12.01 -6.61
CA GLY A 28 -8.82 12.17 -7.73
C GLY A 28 -7.67 11.16 -7.78
N THR A 29 -7.61 10.16 -6.89
CA THR A 29 -6.61 9.07 -6.93
C THR A 29 -7.28 7.71 -7.02
N GLN A 30 -7.25 7.12 -8.22
CA GLN A 30 -7.83 5.82 -8.52
C GLN A 30 -6.74 4.78 -8.73
N ILE A 31 -6.86 3.65 -8.05
CA ILE A 31 -6.05 2.46 -8.30
C ILE A 31 -6.76 1.64 -9.39
N ALA A 32 -6.21 1.65 -10.59
CA ALA A 32 -6.73 0.89 -11.72
C ALA A 32 -6.26 -0.57 -11.73
N ASP A 33 -5.14 -0.86 -11.08
CA ASP A 33 -4.51 -2.18 -10.98
C ASP A 33 -3.86 -2.27 -9.60
N VAL A 34 -4.43 -3.10 -8.73
CA VAL A 34 -4.04 -3.20 -7.32
C VAL A 34 -2.66 -3.83 -7.18
N ASP A 35 -2.37 -4.87 -7.97
CA ASP A 35 -1.10 -5.59 -7.90
C ASP A 35 0.06 -4.68 -8.31
N LYS A 36 -0.08 -3.97 -9.45
CA LYS A 36 0.94 -2.98 -9.88
C LYS A 36 1.10 -1.84 -8.89
N PHE A 37 0.02 -1.39 -8.27
CA PHE A 37 0.08 -0.34 -7.26
C PHE A 37 0.90 -0.77 -6.05
N LEU A 38 0.63 -1.96 -5.51
CA LEU A 38 1.35 -2.52 -4.37
C LEU A 38 2.82 -2.78 -4.71
N GLU A 39 3.10 -3.40 -5.86
CA GLU A 39 4.47 -3.64 -6.34
C GLU A 39 5.28 -2.34 -6.41
N ALA A 40 4.73 -1.27 -6.99
CA ALA A 40 5.39 0.02 -7.11
C ALA A 40 5.67 0.66 -5.73
N GLN A 41 4.72 0.55 -4.79
CA GLN A 41 4.92 1.07 -3.44
C GLN A 41 6.03 0.30 -2.71
N PHE A 42 5.96 -1.03 -2.67
CA PHE A 42 6.91 -1.86 -1.93
C PHE A 42 8.31 -1.86 -2.52
N THR A 43 8.45 -1.77 -3.84
CA THR A 43 9.76 -1.66 -4.52
C THR A 43 10.56 -0.47 -3.97
N SER A 44 9.91 0.68 -3.77
CA SER A 44 10.56 1.89 -3.24
C SER A 44 10.91 1.76 -1.76
N LEU A 45 10.09 1.04 -0.98
CA LEU A 45 10.28 0.87 0.46
C LEU A 45 11.40 -0.12 0.79
N ARG A 46 11.59 -1.17 -0.01
CA ARG A 46 12.66 -2.16 0.19
C ARG A 46 14.07 -1.58 0.06
N VAL A 47 14.23 -0.46 -0.65
CA VAL A 47 15.53 0.20 -0.82
C VAL A 47 15.90 1.02 0.42
N ASP A 48 15.00 1.89 0.88
CA ASP A 48 15.18 2.68 2.11
C ASP A 48 13.80 3.05 2.70
N PRO A 49 13.27 2.29 3.66
CA PRO A 49 11.94 2.52 4.23
C PRO A 49 11.80 3.89 4.92
N ASN A 50 12.92 4.50 5.35
CA ASN A 50 12.94 5.74 6.11
C ASN A 50 13.30 6.97 5.26
N SER A 51 13.47 6.79 3.95
CA SER A 51 13.74 7.88 3.03
C SER A 51 12.59 8.89 3.04
N LYS A 52 12.89 10.19 3.15
CA LYS A 52 11.86 11.26 3.12
C LYS A 52 10.92 11.17 1.90
N PRO A 53 11.40 10.85 0.67
CA PRO A 53 10.52 10.65 -0.49
C PRO A 53 9.50 9.52 -0.35
N ASN A 54 9.69 8.59 0.59
CA ASN A 54 8.78 7.46 0.81
C ASN A 54 7.60 7.81 1.74
N ALA A 55 7.58 8.98 2.36
CA ALA A 55 6.44 9.45 3.16
C ALA A 55 5.07 9.34 2.42
N PRO A 56 4.91 9.84 1.17
CA PRO A 56 3.66 9.67 0.41
C PRO A 56 3.34 8.21 0.06
N ILE A 57 4.36 7.34 -0.09
CA ILE A 57 4.16 5.90 -0.35
C ILE A 57 3.53 5.23 0.86
N LEU A 58 4.09 5.50 2.05
CA LEU A 58 3.56 4.99 3.31
C LEU A 58 2.14 5.48 3.59
N TYR A 59 1.88 6.76 3.31
CA TYR A 59 0.56 7.32 3.44
C TYR A 59 -0.47 6.57 2.56
N ARG A 60 -0.11 6.31 1.29
CA ARG A 60 -0.96 5.55 0.36
C ARG A 60 -1.21 4.12 0.81
N LEU A 61 -0.19 3.40 1.26
CA LEU A 61 -0.34 2.02 1.76
C LEU A 61 -1.23 1.98 3.02
N LYS A 62 -1.02 2.89 3.97
CA LYS A 62 -1.85 2.96 5.18
C LYS A 62 -3.29 3.31 4.87
N ALA A 63 -3.53 4.26 3.96
CA ALA A 63 -4.88 4.61 3.52
C ALA A 63 -5.57 3.43 2.83
N PHE A 64 -4.83 2.69 2.00
CA PHE A 64 -5.38 1.54 1.28
C PHE A 64 -5.71 0.39 2.24
N LYS A 65 -4.82 0.09 3.19
CA LYS A 65 -5.07 -0.87 4.26
C LYS A 65 -6.32 -0.50 5.07
N LEU A 66 -6.44 0.76 5.49
CA LEU A 66 -7.61 1.25 6.23
C LEU A 66 -8.91 1.10 5.41
N LEU A 67 -8.87 1.37 4.11
CA LEU A 67 -10.01 1.19 3.21
C LEU A 67 -10.46 -0.26 3.15
N ILE A 68 -9.52 -1.22 3.10
CA ILE A 68 -9.83 -2.65 3.12
C ILE A 68 -10.43 -3.03 4.48
N GLU A 69 -9.79 -2.63 5.57
CA GLU A 69 -10.26 -2.93 6.94
C GLU A 69 -11.62 -2.31 7.28
N SER A 70 -12.00 -1.23 6.59
CA SER A 70 -13.31 -0.57 6.79
C SER A 70 -14.44 -1.18 5.96
N ASN A 71 -14.12 -2.05 4.99
CA ASN A 71 -15.07 -2.70 4.10
C ASN A 71 -15.14 -4.23 4.29
N LEU A 72 -14.29 -4.79 5.15
CA LEU A 72 -14.38 -6.16 5.70
C LEU A 72 -15.27 -6.15 6.96
#